data_AF-A0A315XIN9-F1
#
_entry.id   AF-A0A315XIN9-F1
#
_cell.length_a   1.000
_cell.length_b   1.000
_cell.length_c   1.000
_cell.angle_alpha   90.00
_cell.angle_beta   90.00
_cell.angle_gamma   90.00
#
_symmetry.space_group_name_H-M   'P 1'
#
loop_
_entity.id
_entity.type
_entity.pdbx_description
1 polymer ?
#
loop_
_entity_poly.entity_id
_entity_poly.type
_entity_poly.pdbx_seq_one_letter_code
_entity_poly.pdbx_strand_id
1 'polypeptide(L)'
;MGIEKNNEEKRNYDLLQQEATFFKNRKTQFLFQLPAVFLLVLVVIAGFFGIQNSNKNLTTISIWVIWWSLLILSLLLLGRVWCFMCPFGAIGDWVQRLTFYKKVDDAFSLNRKFPARIRNLSLAAMLFLVITWADFQFNLVNSPLLTAYFIVALLGLVVIISIVFERRSFCRYVCPITGLIGLYSMFAPIELRAKDKETCKICLEKYCISGNEKGYPCPVFEYPGTMEKNTHCILCAECIKTCQRNNISLNLRSFAGDFSNLTKTRMDESLFILMLFGVTVFQTLIMIRPWAVFTRDLMIYIGASYDTVRFVLFITSAVIPILIYSIVIAVSKLLNPKTSFKYLFTGYAYSIIPMGLLMHLSHNLRHLLEEGTGIIPVLSDPFGFGWDIFGTSGNMPAPLLYNNTILLIQWLLMFIGVGFSISIGKNISKRMFRGNDSVYFPVLVYVLLFFVFNLWILGQPIMHKH
;
A
#
# COMPACT_ATOMS: atom_id res chain seq x y z
N MET A 1 42.07 11.65 -27.70
CA MET A 1 40.86 12.35 -28.20
C MET A 1 39.65 11.57 -27.76
N GLY A 2 38.67 12.29 -27.20
CA GLY A 2 37.71 11.80 -26.22
C GLY A 2 36.70 10.76 -26.72
N ILE A 3 36.42 9.80 -25.85
CA ILE A 3 35.24 8.94 -25.93
C ILE A 3 34.15 9.65 -25.14
N GLU A 4 33.21 10.26 -25.87
CA GLU A 4 31.97 10.80 -25.30
C GLU A 4 31.22 9.68 -24.58
N LYS A 5 31.26 9.70 -23.25
CA LYS A 5 30.27 9.02 -22.43
C LYS A 5 28.95 9.76 -22.64
N ASN A 6 28.02 9.13 -23.36
CA ASN A 6 26.60 9.43 -23.28
C ASN A 6 26.11 9.19 -21.85
N ASN A 7 26.39 10.14 -20.95
CA ASN A 7 25.63 10.33 -19.73
C ASN A 7 24.32 10.99 -20.16
N GLU A 8 23.28 10.19 -20.43
CA GLU A 8 21.93 10.67 -20.20
C GLU A 8 21.79 10.95 -18.70
N GLU A 9 22.24 12.13 -18.27
CA GLU A 9 21.85 12.72 -17.00
C GLU A 9 20.33 12.90 -17.03
N LYS A 10 19.60 11.88 -16.59
CA LYS A 10 18.26 12.10 -16.04
C LYS A 10 18.43 13.11 -14.92
N ARG A 11 18.08 14.37 -15.18
CA ARG A 11 17.98 15.45 -14.18
C ARG A 11 16.96 15.03 -13.13
N ASN A 12 17.42 14.26 -12.15
CA ASN A 12 16.69 13.96 -10.94
C ASN A 12 16.82 15.19 -10.05
N TYR A 13 15.71 15.90 -9.83
CA TYR A 13 15.69 17.01 -8.88
C TYR A 13 15.85 16.43 -7.47
N ASP A 14 17.01 16.67 -6.86
CA ASP A 14 17.33 16.23 -5.49
C ASP A 14 16.73 17.20 -4.47
N LEU A 15 15.58 16.83 -3.90
CA LEU A 15 14.86 17.61 -2.89
C LEU A 15 15.70 17.80 -1.62
N LEU A 16 16.70 16.94 -1.37
CA LEU A 16 17.59 17.12 -0.23
C LEU A 16 18.52 18.32 -0.39
N GLN A 17 18.72 18.90 -1.58
CA GLN A 17 19.52 20.12 -1.69
C GLN A 17 18.82 21.32 -1.05
N GLN A 18 17.48 21.35 -1.06
CA GLN A 18 16.68 22.42 -0.45
C GLN A 18 16.29 22.10 1.00
N GLU A 19 16.02 20.83 1.32
CA GLU A 19 15.48 20.41 2.62
C GLU A 19 16.40 19.44 3.41
N ALA A 20 17.71 19.45 3.15
CA ALA A 20 18.68 18.52 3.76
C ALA A 20 18.53 18.43 5.29
N THR A 21 18.33 19.59 5.94
CA THR A 21 18.25 19.75 7.39
C THR A 21 17.01 19.08 7.97
N PHE A 22 15.90 19.09 7.22
CA PHE A 22 14.62 18.55 7.67
C PHE A 22 14.67 17.03 7.86
N PHE A 23 15.15 16.29 6.85
CA PHE A 23 15.26 14.83 6.91
C PHE A 23 16.45 14.32 7.75
N LYS A 24 17.48 15.15 7.95
CA LYS A 24 18.59 14.83 8.86
C LYS A 24 18.20 14.95 10.33
N ASN A 25 17.28 15.87 10.67
CA ASN A 25 16.85 16.07 12.05
C ASN A 25 15.90 14.94 12.51
N ARG A 26 16.27 14.27 13.60
CA ARG A 26 15.47 13.18 14.19
C ARG A 26 14.17 13.68 14.82
N LYS A 27 14.17 14.91 15.34
CA LYS A 27 12.97 15.52 15.94
C LYS A 27 11.85 15.66 14.90
N THR A 28 12.21 15.90 13.64
CA THR A 28 11.24 15.99 12.53
C THR A 28 10.37 14.74 12.47
N GLN A 29 10.97 13.55 12.41
CA GLN A 29 10.19 12.31 12.33
C GLN A 29 9.26 12.13 13.53
N PHE A 30 9.74 12.45 14.74
CA PHE A 30 8.93 12.41 15.95
C PHE A 30 7.74 13.40 15.89
N LEU A 31 7.96 14.62 15.38
CA LEU A 31 6.91 15.63 15.23
C LEU A 31 5.80 15.21 14.26
N PHE A 32 6.09 14.39 13.24
CA PHE A 32 5.04 13.82 12.37
C PHE A 32 4.36 12.59 12.99
N GLN A 33 5.09 11.80 13.76
CA GLN A 33 4.55 10.59 14.40
C GLN A 33 3.65 10.92 15.60
N LEU A 34 3.96 11.96 16.37
CA LEU A 34 3.25 12.29 17.60
C LEU A 34 1.75 12.60 17.34
N PRO A 35 1.36 13.46 16.39
CA PRO A 35 -0.05 13.68 16.07
C PRO A 35 -0.75 12.42 15.57
N ALA A 36 -0.07 11.58 14.78
CA ALA A 36 -0.63 10.34 14.26
C ALA A 36 -0.89 9.32 15.39
N VAL A 37 0.01 9.22 16.37
CA VAL A 37 -0.19 8.37 17.55
C VAL A 37 -1.31 8.91 18.44
N PHE A 38 -1.34 10.23 18.66
CA PHE A 38 -2.41 10.86 19.43
C PHE A 38 -3.79 10.61 18.79
N LEU A 39 -3.92 10.82 17.47
CA LEU A 39 -5.15 10.53 16.74
C LEU A 39 -5.52 9.04 16.83
N LEU A 40 -4.55 8.13 16.72
CA LEU A 40 -4.79 6.69 16.89
C LEU A 40 -5.38 6.38 18.27
N VAL A 41 -4.83 6.97 19.34
CA VAL A 41 -5.33 6.79 20.70
C VAL A 41 -6.75 7.34 20.84
N LEU A 42 -7.01 8.56 20.34
CA LEU A 42 -8.35 9.16 20.37
C LEU A 42 -9.38 8.29 19.65
N VAL A 43 -9.02 7.78 18.47
CA VAL A 43 -9.87 6.86 17.69
C VAL A 43 -10.15 5.58 18.48
N VAL A 44 -9.14 4.95 19.09
CA VAL A 44 -9.36 3.73 19.90
C VAL A 44 -10.32 4.00 21.06
N ILE A 45 -10.15 5.10 21.78
CA ILE A 45 -11.02 5.48 22.90
C ILE A 45 -12.44 5.76 22.38
N ALA A 46 -12.59 6.49 21.28
CA ALA A 46 -13.89 6.79 20.68
C ALA A 46 -14.62 5.53 20.18
N GLY A 47 -13.90 4.49 19.78
CA GLY A 47 -14.49 3.22 19.36
C GLY A 47 -15.02 2.40 20.53
N PHE A 48 -14.38 2.46 21.71
CA PHE A 48 -14.85 1.78 22.93
C PHE A 48 -15.95 2.55 23.67
N PHE A 49 -15.80 3.86 23.79
CA PHE A 49 -16.63 4.68 24.69
C PHE A 49 -17.56 5.66 23.97
N GLY A 50 -17.39 5.86 22.65
CA GLY A 50 -18.24 6.76 21.88
C GLY A 50 -19.50 6.10 21.32
N ILE A 51 -20.30 6.89 20.57
CA ILE A 51 -21.53 6.44 19.90
C ILE A 51 -21.27 5.23 18.99
N GLN A 52 -22.04 4.14 19.18
CA GLN A 52 -21.89 2.91 18.39
C GLN A 52 -22.67 2.94 17.05
N ASN A 53 -22.62 4.07 16.36
CA ASN A 53 -23.15 4.25 15.01
C ASN A 53 -22.00 4.64 14.08
N SER A 54 -21.72 3.82 13.07
CA SER A 54 -20.58 4.01 12.15
C SER A 54 -20.59 5.36 11.44
N ASN A 55 -21.76 5.91 11.16
CA ASN A 55 -21.91 7.14 10.38
C ASN A 55 -21.73 8.41 11.23
N LYS A 56 -21.56 8.24 12.55
CA LYS A 56 -21.37 9.33 13.52
C LYS A 56 -20.20 9.10 14.46
N ASN A 57 -19.47 7.97 14.34
CA ASN A 57 -18.35 7.66 15.22
C ASN A 57 -17.01 8.09 14.59
N LEU A 58 -16.16 8.72 15.40
CA LEU A 58 -14.84 9.18 14.99
C LEU A 58 -13.97 8.05 14.45
N THR A 59 -14.07 6.86 15.04
CA THR A 59 -13.29 5.68 14.68
C THR A 59 -13.52 5.24 13.25
N THR A 60 -14.78 5.02 12.89
CA THR A 60 -15.14 4.44 11.60
C THR A 60 -14.89 5.43 10.48
N ILE A 61 -15.29 6.69 10.65
CA ILE A 61 -15.06 7.73 9.65
C ILE A 61 -13.56 8.01 9.50
N SER A 62 -12.81 8.17 10.61
CA SER A 62 -11.38 8.48 10.52
C SER A 62 -10.57 7.34 9.91
N ILE A 63 -10.86 6.08 10.26
CA ILE A 63 -10.08 4.93 9.78
C ILE A 63 -10.50 4.51 8.37
N TRP A 64 -11.79 4.27 8.15
CA TRP A 64 -12.25 3.62 6.92
C TRP A 64 -12.57 4.60 5.79
N VAL A 65 -13.02 5.82 6.12
CA VAL A 65 -13.34 6.83 5.10
C VAL A 65 -12.14 7.73 4.83
N ILE A 66 -11.60 8.39 5.87
CA ILE A 66 -10.54 9.40 5.72
C ILE A 66 -9.16 8.76 5.53
N TRP A 67 -8.69 8.03 6.55
CA TRP A 67 -7.32 7.48 6.57
C TRP A 67 -7.06 6.52 5.41
N TRP A 68 -7.97 5.57 5.18
CA TRP A 68 -7.80 4.59 4.12
C TRP A 68 -7.74 5.24 2.74
N SER A 69 -8.64 6.17 2.44
CA SER A 69 -8.64 6.89 1.15
C SER A 69 -7.41 7.77 0.97
N LEU A 70 -7.03 8.52 2.01
CA LEU A 70 -5.83 9.36 1.98
C LEU A 70 -4.55 8.51 1.90
N LEU A 71 -4.52 7.31 2.48
CA LEU A 71 -3.42 6.38 2.32
C LEU A 71 -3.25 6.03 0.85
N ILE A 72 -4.30 5.56 0.15
CA ILE A 72 -4.20 5.18 -1.27
C ILE A 72 -3.81 6.38 -2.14
N LEU A 73 -4.37 7.55 -1.90
CA LEU A 73 -3.98 8.78 -2.59
C LEU A 73 -2.51 9.15 -2.34
N SER A 74 -2.04 9.03 -1.10
CA SER A 74 -0.65 9.29 -0.74
C SER A 74 0.31 8.32 -1.41
N LEU A 75 -0.09 7.07 -1.66
CA LEU A 75 0.73 6.08 -2.35
C LEU A 75 0.96 6.45 -3.82
N LEU A 76 -0.03 7.08 -4.46
CA LEU A 76 0.06 7.57 -5.82
C LEU A 76 1.04 8.74 -5.95
N LEU A 77 0.98 9.70 -5.01
CA LEU A 77 1.67 10.99 -5.12
C LEU A 77 2.97 11.06 -4.32
N LEU A 78 2.97 10.51 -3.11
CA LEU A 78 4.04 10.66 -2.12
C LEU A 78 4.75 9.34 -1.80
N GLY A 79 4.33 8.24 -2.44
CA GLY A 79 4.91 6.92 -2.27
C GLY A 79 4.76 6.44 -0.83
N ARG A 80 5.88 6.22 -0.13
CA ARG A 80 5.87 5.62 1.21
C ARG A 80 5.96 6.61 2.36
N VAL A 81 5.59 7.88 2.12
CA VAL A 81 5.60 8.90 3.17
C VAL A 81 4.78 8.49 4.40
N TRP A 82 3.70 7.73 4.22
CA TRP A 82 2.91 7.23 5.35
C TRP A 82 3.75 6.41 6.33
N CYS A 83 4.69 5.61 5.84
CA CYS A 83 5.56 4.79 6.69
C CYS A 83 6.52 5.61 7.56
N PHE A 84 6.82 6.85 7.17
CA PHE A 84 7.63 7.78 7.96
C PHE A 84 6.87 8.24 9.21
N MET A 85 5.59 8.57 9.07
CA MET A 85 4.70 9.06 10.15
C MET A 85 3.85 7.97 10.82
N CYS A 86 3.92 6.73 10.34
CA CYS A 86 3.05 5.63 10.78
C CYS A 86 3.06 5.42 12.30
N PRO A 87 1.91 5.46 12.98
CA PRO A 87 1.84 5.38 14.44
C PRO A 87 2.24 3.99 14.95
N PHE A 88 1.89 2.92 14.22
CA PHE A 88 2.33 1.55 14.55
C PHE A 88 3.87 1.43 14.51
N GLY A 89 4.51 2.03 13.51
CA GLY A 89 5.97 2.05 13.41
C GLY A 89 6.63 2.87 14.51
N ALA A 90 6.00 3.98 14.93
CA ALA A 90 6.46 4.83 16.01
C ALA A 90 6.41 4.09 17.36
N ILE A 91 5.27 3.47 17.69
CA ILE A 91 5.10 2.69 18.92
C ILE A 91 6.11 1.54 18.97
N GLY A 92 6.30 0.83 17.85
CA GLY A 92 7.30 -0.24 17.76
C GLY A 92 8.74 0.25 18.03
N ASP A 93 9.10 1.43 17.53
CA ASP A 93 10.41 2.05 17.80
C ASP A 93 10.52 2.53 19.26
N TRP A 94 9.46 3.12 19.83
CA TRP A 94 9.47 3.62 21.21
C TRP A 94 9.58 2.49 22.22
N VAL A 95 8.92 1.36 21.97
CA VAL A 95 9.05 0.14 22.78
C VAL A 95 10.47 -0.42 22.69
N GLN A 96 11.04 -0.53 21.48
CA GLN A 96 12.40 -1.05 21.33
C GLN A 96 13.47 -0.11 21.86
N ARG A 97 13.31 1.21 21.75
CA ARG A 97 14.37 2.18 22.08
C ARG A 97 14.20 2.83 23.44
N LEU A 98 13.05 2.66 24.09
CA LEU A 98 12.67 3.33 25.35
C LEU A 98 12.85 4.86 25.31
N THR A 99 12.90 5.44 24.10
CA THR A 99 13.08 6.86 23.86
C THR A 99 12.26 7.27 22.64
N PHE A 100 11.80 8.52 22.64
CA PHE A 100 10.94 9.03 21.57
C PHE A 100 11.70 9.44 20.30
N TYR A 101 12.90 10.03 20.46
CA TYR A 101 13.67 10.59 19.35
C TYR A 101 15.19 10.46 19.48
N LYS A 102 15.70 10.09 20.67
CA LYS A 102 17.14 10.03 20.93
C LYS A 102 17.75 8.78 20.29
N LYS A 103 19.03 8.87 19.92
CA LYS A 103 19.80 7.69 19.53
C LYS A 103 20.28 6.99 20.79
N VAL A 104 19.96 5.71 20.91
CA VAL A 104 20.45 4.79 21.94
C VAL A 104 21.13 3.61 21.25
N ASP A 105 22.14 3.03 21.87
CA ASP A 105 22.83 1.84 21.35
C ASP A 105 22.08 0.55 21.70
N ASP A 106 21.51 0.51 22.90
CA ASP A 106 20.78 -0.66 23.38
C ASP A 106 19.31 -0.60 22.95
N ALA A 107 18.85 -1.69 22.34
CA ALA A 107 17.45 -1.92 22.04
C ALA A 107 16.86 -2.91 23.05
N PHE A 108 15.74 -2.55 23.66
CA PHE A 108 14.87 -3.44 24.42
C PHE A 108 14.18 -4.44 23.48
N SER A 109 14.91 -5.48 23.10
CA SER A 109 14.46 -6.57 22.25
C SER A 109 15.29 -7.83 22.52
N LEU A 110 14.66 -9.00 22.40
CA LEU A 110 15.35 -10.30 22.38
C LEU A 110 16.25 -10.46 21.14
N ASN A 111 16.15 -9.54 20.17
CA ASN A 111 16.98 -9.47 18.98
C ASN A 111 17.00 -10.77 18.16
N ARG A 112 15.90 -11.54 18.21
CA ARG A 112 15.79 -12.76 17.42
C ARG A 112 15.62 -12.41 15.95
N LYS A 113 16.26 -13.17 15.07
CA LYS A 113 16.08 -13.03 13.63
C LYS A 113 14.72 -13.59 13.22
N PHE A 114 14.01 -12.90 12.34
CA PHE A 114 12.74 -13.40 11.80
C PHE A 114 12.96 -14.74 11.06
N PRO A 115 12.04 -15.73 11.10
CA PRO A 115 12.30 -17.05 10.54
C PRO A 115 12.53 -17.02 9.03
N ALA A 116 13.61 -17.65 8.55
CA ALA A 116 14.09 -17.52 7.17
C ALA A 116 13.06 -17.94 6.10
N ARG A 117 12.25 -18.97 6.38
CA ARG A 117 11.24 -19.52 5.44
C ARG A 117 10.13 -18.51 5.09
N ILE A 118 9.87 -17.54 5.96
CA ILE A 118 8.80 -16.54 5.82
C ILE A 118 9.35 -15.10 5.68
N ARG A 119 10.64 -14.94 5.32
CA ARG A 119 11.25 -13.63 5.03
C ARG A 119 10.87 -13.13 3.63
N ASN A 120 9.59 -12.99 3.37
CA ASN A 120 9.01 -12.60 2.09
C ASN A 120 7.70 -11.83 2.34
N LEU A 121 7.00 -11.44 1.27
CA LEU A 121 5.71 -10.75 1.39
C LEU A 121 4.52 -11.69 1.63
N SER A 122 4.70 -13.01 1.67
CA SER A 122 3.57 -13.95 1.70
C SER A 122 2.81 -13.91 3.03
N LEU A 123 3.50 -13.69 4.15
CA LEU A 123 2.84 -13.53 5.44
C LEU A 123 1.99 -12.26 5.48
N ALA A 124 2.52 -11.14 5.02
CA ALA A 124 1.77 -9.90 4.89
C ALA A 124 0.57 -10.05 3.95
N ALA A 125 0.72 -10.74 2.82
CA ALA A 125 -0.36 -11.04 1.88
C ALA A 125 -1.47 -11.89 2.53
N MET A 126 -1.09 -12.94 3.26
CA MET A 126 -2.03 -13.79 3.98
C MET A 126 -2.79 -13.00 5.06
N LEU A 127 -2.09 -12.21 5.87
CA LEU A 127 -2.72 -11.39 6.91
C LEU A 127 -3.64 -10.32 6.30
N PHE A 128 -3.26 -9.75 5.16
CA PHE A 128 -4.13 -8.85 4.41
C PHE A 128 -5.42 -9.55 3.98
N LEU A 129 -5.34 -10.76 3.40
CA LEU A 129 -6.53 -11.55 3.06
C LEU A 129 -7.40 -11.87 4.27
N VAL A 130 -6.79 -12.30 5.39
CA VAL A 130 -7.53 -12.64 6.61
C VAL A 130 -8.27 -11.41 7.15
N ILE A 131 -7.64 -10.25 7.14
CA ILE A 131 -8.26 -9.00 7.60
C ILE A 131 -9.36 -8.54 6.65
N THR A 132 -9.17 -8.64 5.35
CA THR A 132 -10.23 -8.29 4.39
C THR A 132 -11.41 -9.26 4.46
N TRP A 133 -11.13 -10.55 4.68
CA TRP A 133 -12.18 -11.53 4.95
C TRP A 133 -12.93 -11.19 6.23
N ALA A 134 -12.21 -10.90 7.32
CA ALA A 134 -12.82 -10.52 8.59
C ALA A 134 -13.68 -9.27 8.44
N ASP A 135 -13.21 -8.25 7.73
CA ASP A 135 -13.99 -7.06 7.40
C ASP A 135 -15.30 -7.41 6.70
N PHE A 136 -15.22 -8.23 5.65
CA PHE A 136 -16.40 -8.65 4.91
C PHE A 136 -17.36 -9.48 5.78
N GLN A 137 -16.84 -10.43 6.55
CA GLN A 137 -17.64 -11.40 7.30
C GLN A 137 -18.29 -10.79 8.55
N PHE A 138 -17.54 -10.01 9.32
CA PHE A 138 -17.98 -9.43 10.59
C PHE A 138 -18.38 -7.96 10.49
N ASN A 139 -18.30 -7.38 9.29
CA ASN A 139 -18.67 -5.99 9.00
C ASN A 139 -17.88 -4.98 9.86
N LEU A 140 -16.54 -5.15 9.93
CA LEU A 140 -15.66 -4.32 10.77
C LEU A 140 -15.87 -2.83 10.49
N VAL A 141 -15.98 -2.43 9.21
CA VAL A 141 -16.20 -1.04 8.79
C VAL A 141 -17.42 -0.39 9.44
N ASN A 142 -18.47 -1.17 9.73
CA ASN A 142 -19.71 -0.68 10.31
C ASN A 142 -19.79 -0.76 11.84
N SER A 143 -18.77 -1.32 12.50
CA SER A 143 -18.74 -1.48 13.95
C SER A 143 -17.56 -0.74 14.57
N PRO A 144 -17.80 0.40 15.27
CA PRO A 144 -16.75 1.13 15.96
C PRO A 144 -16.03 0.27 17.01
N LEU A 145 -16.79 -0.50 17.79
CA LEU A 145 -16.24 -1.39 18.82
C LEU A 145 -15.32 -2.47 18.23
N LEU A 146 -15.75 -3.17 17.17
CA LEU A 146 -14.91 -4.19 16.52
C LEU A 146 -13.67 -3.57 15.88
N THR A 147 -13.79 -2.37 15.30
CA THR A 147 -12.64 -1.62 14.77
C THR A 147 -11.65 -1.28 15.88
N ALA A 148 -12.10 -0.85 17.06
CA ALA A 148 -11.23 -0.56 18.20
C ALA A 148 -10.49 -1.81 18.70
N TYR A 149 -11.21 -2.93 18.87
CA TYR A 149 -10.60 -4.22 19.22
C TYR A 149 -9.54 -4.64 18.19
N PHE A 150 -9.85 -4.49 16.90
CA PHE A 150 -8.91 -4.80 15.82
C PHE A 150 -7.63 -3.95 15.90
N ILE A 151 -7.75 -2.63 16.12
CA ILE A 151 -6.61 -1.74 16.27
C ILE A 151 -5.76 -2.13 17.49
N VAL A 152 -6.39 -2.40 18.63
CA VAL A 152 -5.69 -2.83 19.86
C VAL A 152 -4.97 -4.17 19.65
N ALA A 153 -5.61 -5.13 18.98
CA ALA A 153 -4.98 -6.41 18.66
C ALA A 153 -3.75 -6.21 17.75
N LEU A 154 -3.85 -5.34 16.75
CA LEU A 154 -2.74 -5.01 15.86
C LEU A 154 -1.60 -4.30 16.61
N LEU A 155 -1.93 -3.39 17.54
CA LEU A 155 -0.96 -2.74 18.43
C LEU A 155 -0.25 -3.75 19.34
N GLY A 156 -1.00 -4.69 19.93
CA GLY A 156 -0.42 -5.79 20.71
C GLY A 156 0.55 -6.61 19.88
N LEU A 157 0.20 -6.96 18.64
CA LEU A 157 1.08 -7.68 17.72
C LEU A 157 2.35 -6.88 17.39
N VAL A 158 2.24 -5.56 17.18
CA VAL A 158 3.41 -4.68 16.98
C VAL A 158 4.34 -4.75 18.17
N VAL A 159 3.81 -4.59 19.39
CA VAL A 159 4.61 -4.61 20.63
C VAL A 159 5.30 -5.96 20.81
N ILE A 160 4.57 -7.07 20.65
CA ILE A 160 5.13 -8.42 20.77
C ILE A 160 6.25 -8.64 19.74
N ILE A 161 6.02 -8.31 18.47
CA ILE A 161 7.03 -8.51 17.42
C ILE A 161 8.23 -7.60 17.64
N SER A 162 8.03 -6.36 18.11
CA SER A 162 9.10 -5.43 18.47
C SER A 162 9.98 -5.95 19.62
N ILE A 163 9.38 -6.54 20.65
CA ILE A 163 10.13 -7.11 21.79
C ILE A 163 10.85 -8.39 21.37
N VAL A 164 10.25 -9.24 20.54
CA VAL A 164 10.83 -10.55 20.20
C VAL A 164 11.88 -10.47 19.09
N PHE A 165 11.63 -9.68 18.05
CA PHE A 165 12.43 -9.68 16.83
C PHE A 165 13.25 -8.41 16.65
N GLU A 166 14.32 -8.55 15.87
CA GLU A 166 15.21 -7.44 15.53
C GLU A 166 14.52 -6.34 14.70
N ARG A 167 14.82 -5.08 15.02
CA ARG A 167 14.45 -3.87 14.24
C ARG A 167 12.94 -3.83 13.91
N ARG A 168 12.57 -3.23 12.78
CA ARG A 168 11.17 -3.17 12.29
C ARG A 168 10.78 -4.43 11.51
N SER A 169 10.97 -5.61 12.09
CA SER A 169 10.56 -6.88 11.50
C SER A 169 9.05 -6.96 11.24
N PHE A 170 8.23 -6.35 12.13
CA PHE A 170 6.79 -6.22 11.91
C PHE A 170 6.50 -5.50 10.59
N CYS A 171 7.06 -4.31 10.38
CA CYS A 171 6.84 -3.53 9.17
C CYS A 171 7.38 -4.22 7.91
N ARG A 172 8.39 -5.09 8.03
CA ARG A 172 8.98 -5.78 6.88
C ARG A 172 8.18 -7.01 6.43
N TYR A 173 7.65 -7.80 7.38
CA TYR A 173 7.12 -9.14 7.10
C TYR A 173 5.68 -9.39 7.55
N VAL A 174 5.22 -8.71 8.61
CA VAL A 174 3.96 -9.05 9.30
C VAL A 174 2.85 -8.04 9.02
N CYS A 175 3.20 -6.76 8.91
CA CYS A 175 2.24 -5.68 8.70
C CYS A 175 1.38 -5.96 7.45
N PRO A 176 0.05 -6.14 7.59
CA PRO A 176 -0.81 -6.59 6.49
C PRO A 176 -0.84 -5.58 5.34
N ILE A 177 -0.74 -4.29 5.65
CA ILE A 177 -0.75 -3.21 4.66
C ILE A 177 0.63 -2.97 4.01
N THR A 178 1.72 -3.56 4.52
CA THR A 178 3.07 -3.21 4.02
C THR A 178 3.30 -3.61 2.57
N GLY A 179 2.75 -4.75 2.14
CA GLY A 179 2.93 -5.20 0.77
C GLY A 179 2.12 -4.34 -0.20
N LEU A 180 0.88 -4.00 0.15
CA LEU A 180 0.06 -3.04 -0.58
C LEU A 180 0.79 -1.70 -0.73
N ILE A 181 1.25 -1.11 0.38
CA ILE A 181 1.99 0.16 0.38
C ILE A 181 3.28 0.04 -0.46
N GLY A 182 3.94 -1.12 -0.43
CA GLY A 182 5.15 -1.39 -1.21
C GLY A 182 4.95 -1.38 -2.70
N LEU A 183 4.04 -2.24 -3.13
CA LEU A 183 3.79 -2.48 -4.54
C LEU A 183 3.21 -1.23 -5.20
N TYR A 184 2.28 -0.53 -4.54
CA TYR A 184 1.68 0.69 -5.09
C TYR A 184 2.64 1.89 -5.10
N SER A 185 3.53 2.01 -4.11
CA SER A 185 4.52 3.10 -4.08
C SER A 185 5.56 3.07 -5.21
N MET A 186 5.62 1.98 -5.99
CA MET A 186 6.42 1.91 -7.21
C MET A 186 5.91 2.89 -8.29
N PHE A 187 4.63 3.27 -8.22
CA PHE A 187 4.05 4.26 -9.13
C PHE A 187 4.44 5.70 -8.79
N ALA A 188 4.78 5.98 -7.53
CA ALA A 188 4.98 7.35 -7.05
C ALA A 188 6.17 8.08 -7.69
N PRO A 189 6.06 9.42 -7.84
CA PRO A 189 7.13 10.28 -8.35
C PRO A 189 8.23 10.58 -7.33
N ILE A 190 8.01 10.29 -6.04
CA ILE A 190 9.03 10.49 -4.99
C ILE A 190 9.79 9.17 -4.75
N GLU A 191 11.11 9.24 -4.75
CA GLU A 191 11.98 8.12 -4.40
C GLU A 191 13.18 8.56 -3.56
N LEU A 192 13.64 7.67 -2.68
CA LEU A 192 14.94 7.81 -2.02
C LEU A 192 15.90 6.83 -2.70
N ARG A 193 17.04 7.30 -3.22
CA ARG A 193 18.02 6.47 -3.94
C ARG A 193 19.46 6.86 -3.59
N ALA A 194 20.41 6.00 -3.94
CA ALA A 194 21.81 6.39 -3.96
C ALA A 194 22.08 7.29 -5.19
N LYS A 195 22.86 8.37 -5.03
CA LYS A 195 23.23 9.26 -6.15
C LYS A 195 24.11 8.53 -7.15
N ASP A 196 25.14 7.85 -6.64
CA ASP A 196 26.04 7.02 -7.42
C ASP A 196 26.20 5.61 -6.82
N LYS A 197 26.00 4.58 -7.64
CA LYS A 197 26.14 3.18 -7.19
C LYS A 197 27.60 2.80 -6.98
N GLU A 198 28.55 3.39 -7.70
CA GLU A 198 29.98 3.08 -7.55
C GLU A 198 30.52 3.56 -6.20
N THR A 199 30.17 4.77 -5.79
CA THR A 199 30.46 5.32 -4.45
C THR A 199 29.93 4.40 -3.34
N CYS A 200 28.76 3.78 -3.54
CA CYS A 200 28.23 2.78 -2.63
C CYS A 200 29.04 1.48 -2.62
N LYS A 201 29.62 1.04 -3.74
CA LYS A 201 30.44 -0.19 -3.80
C LYS A 201 31.76 -0.05 -3.05
N ILE A 202 32.38 1.13 -3.11
CA ILE A 202 33.68 1.42 -2.46
C ILE A 202 33.50 1.67 -0.94
N CYS A 203 32.29 1.94 -0.47
CA CYS A 203 31.99 2.12 0.96
C CYS A 203 32.05 0.78 1.71
N LEU A 204 33.09 0.58 2.52
CA LEU A 204 33.33 -0.66 3.26
C LEU A 204 32.45 -0.77 4.51
N GLU A 205 32.23 0.35 5.20
CA GLU A 205 31.56 0.41 6.50
C GLU A 205 30.04 0.21 6.37
N LYS A 206 29.48 0.67 5.24
CA LYS A 206 28.06 0.57 4.88
C LYS A 206 27.12 1.01 6.01
N TYR A 207 27.43 2.13 6.66
CA TYR A 207 26.67 2.67 7.81
C TYR A 207 25.15 2.81 7.58
N CYS A 208 24.69 2.93 6.33
CA CYS A 208 23.27 2.89 6.01
C CYS A 208 22.55 1.60 6.43
N ILE A 209 23.25 0.47 6.56
CA ILE A 209 22.69 -0.82 7.00
C ILE A 209 23.27 -1.34 8.33
N SER A 210 24.45 -0.86 8.74
CA SER A 210 25.12 -1.19 10.00
C SER A 210 24.85 -0.18 11.12
N GLY A 211 24.52 1.08 10.80
CA GLY A 211 24.33 2.14 11.77
C GLY A 211 25.65 2.76 12.25
N ASN A 212 25.58 3.94 12.86
CA ASN A 212 26.71 4.61 13.50
C ASN A 212 26.23 5.58 14.59
N GLU A 213 27.13 6.36 15.17
CA GLU A 213 26.78 7.35 16.22
C GLU A 213 25.71 8.35 15.78
N LYS A 214 25.66 8.69 14.49
CA LYS A 214 24.71 9.66 13.93
C LYS A 214 23.33 9.06 13.65
N GLY A 215 23.22 7.74 13.46
CA GLY A 215 22.11 7.11 12.75
C GLY A 215 21.90 5.63 13.10
N TYR A 216 20.64 5.18 13.17
CA TYR A 216 20.33 3.76 13.29
C TYR A 216 20.60 3.03 11.96
N PRO A 217 20.88 1.72 11.97
CA PRO A 217 20.88 0.93 10.74
C PRO A 217 19.51 0.97 10.06
N CYS A 218 19.45 0.75 8.74
CA CYS A 218 18.18 0.61 8.02
C CYS A 218 17.26 -0.41 8.74
N PRO A 219 16.08 0.02 9.23
CA PRO A 219 15.24 -0.78 10.11
C PRO A 219 14.56 -1.95 9.39
N VAL A 220 14.54 -1.92 8.05
CA VAL A 220 13.98 -2.94 7.16
C VAL A 220 15.05 -3.62 6.29
N PHE A 221 16.33 -3.44 6.64
CA PHE A 221 17.48 -4.10 6.01
C PHE A 221 17.59 -3.86 4.49
N GLU A 222 17.12 -2.70 4.03
CA GLU A 222 17.25 -2.28 2.63
C GLU A 222 18.57 -1.52 2.43
N TYR A 223 19.33 -1.89 1.39
CA TYR A 223 20.60 -1.25 1.06
C TYR A 223 20.44 -0.31 -0.16
N PRO A 224 20.59 1.02 0.01
CA PRO A 224 20.38 1.98 -1.08
C PRO A 224 21.22 1.73 -2.34
N GLY A 225 22.44 1.19 -2.22
CA GLY A 225 23.32 0.95 -3.37
C GLY A 225 22.83 -0.13 -4.34
N THR A 226 21.95 -1.02 -3.90
CA THR A 226 21.38 -2.10 -4.73
C THR A 226 19.87 -2.00 -4.92
N MET A 227 19.26 -0.96 -4.35
CA MET A 227 17.82 -0.75 -4.39
C MET A 227 17.38 -0.31 -5.79
N GLU A 228 16.45 -1.05 -6.37
CA GLU A 228 15.85 -0.74 -7.68
C GLU A 228 14.41 -0.23 -7.55
N LYS A 229 13.72 -0.59 -6.47
CA LYS A 229 12.28 -0.35 -6.30
C LYS A 229 11.90 0.04 -4.87
N ASN A 230 10.80 0.76 -4.73
CA ASN A 230 10.30 1.24 -3.43
C ASN A 230 9.64 0.15 -2.54
N THR A 231 9.48 -1.10 -3.02
CA THR A 231 8.71 -2.15 -2.33
C THR A 231 9.09 -2.39 -0.86
N HIS A 232 10.35 -2.20 -0.48
CA HIS A 232 10.81 -2.45 0.89
C HIS A 232 11.22 -1.20 1.67
N CYS A 233 11.77 -0.18 1.03
CA CYS A 233 12.18 1.05 1.69
C CYS A 233 10.98 1.73 2.38
N ILE A 234 11.02 1.96 3.68
CA ILE A 234 9.91 2.61 4.42
C ILE A 234 10.08 4.13 4.59
N LEU A 235 10.98 4.74 3.81
CA LEU A 235 11.29 6.18 3.84
C LEU A 235 11.62 6.73 5.24
N CYS A 236 12.28 5.93 6.09
CA CYS A 236 12.64 6.32 7.47
C CYS A 236 13.78 7.36 7.58
N ALA A 237 14.43 7.72 6.46
CA ALA A 237 15.55 8.67 6.38
C ALA A 237 16.82 8.32 7.19
N GLU A 238 16.92 7.16 7.86
CA GLU A 238 18.14 6.79 8.62
C GLU A 238 19.39 6.66 7.73
N CYS A 239 19.23 6.24 6.47
CA CYS A 239 20.34 6.21 5.51
C CYS A 239 20.91 7.60 5.18
N ILE A 240 20.09 8.66 5.23
CA ILE A 240 20.55 10.06 5.05
C ILE A 240 21.38 10.51 6.25
N LYS A 241 20.99 10.10 7.46
CA LYS A 241 21.67 10.44 8.72
C LYS A 241 23.01 9.70 8.90
N THR A 242 23.07 8.45 8.43
CA THR A 242 24.24 7.57 8.59
C THR A 242 25.29 7.71 7.47
N CYS A 243 24.90 8.14 6.26
CA CYS A 243 25.82 8.16 5.11
C CYS A 243 26.92 9.22 5.25
N GLN A 244 28.17 8.78 5.43
CA GLN A 244 29.33 9.68 5.51
C GLN A 244 29.74 10.29 4.16
N ARG A 245 29.42 9.62 3.05
CA ARG A 245 29.77 10.05 1.68
C ARG A 245 28.71 10.97 1.04
N ASN A 246 27.68 11.36 1.79
CA ASN A 246 26.56 12.19 1.30
C ASN A 246 25.94 11.70 -0.03
N ASN A 247 25.89 10.38 -0.20
CA ASN A 247 25.55 9.71 -1.46
C ASN A 247 24.08 9.27 -1.53
N ILE A 248 23.21 9.84 -0.71
CA ILE A 248 21.76 9.55 -0.70
C ILE A 248 21.03 10.80 -1.18
N SER A 249 20.05 10.62 -2.07
CA SER A 249 19.17 11.68 -2.55
C SER A 249 17.70 11.31 -2.39
N LEU A 250 16.86 12.34 -2.27
CA LEU A 250 15.41 12.22 -2.39
C LEU A 250 15.03 12.85 -3.73
N ASN A 251 14.81 12.00 -4.74
CA ASN A 251 14.60 12.44 -6.11
C ASN A 251 13.12 12.57 -6.43
N LEU A 252 12.78 13.57 -7.27
CA LEU A 252 11.59 13.55 -8.09
C LEU A 252 11.89 12.82 -9.40
N ARG A 253 11.01 11.88 -9.76
CA ARG A 253 11.03 11.09 -11.00
C ARG A 253 9.65 11.10 -11.66
N SER A 254 9.58 10.59 -12.88
CA SER A 254 8.30 10.34 -13.54
C SER A 254 7.46 9.31 -12.77
N PHE A 255 6.14 9.44 -12.85
CA PHE A 255 5.22 8.37 -12.43
C PHE A 255 5.61 7.03 -13.06
N ALA A 256 5.44 5.95 -12.30
CA ALA A 256 5.84 4.61 -12.70
C ALA A 256 7.34 4.44 -13.05
N GLY A 257 8.22 5.31 -12.55
CA GLY A 257 9.65 5.26 -12.87
C GLY A 257 10.39 3.99 -12.40
N ASP A 258 9.92 3.32 -11.32
CA ASP A 258 10.50 2.05 -10.85
C ASP A 258 10.39 0.94 -11.92
N PHE A 259 9.36 0.98 -12.76
CA PHE A 259 9.09 -0.07 -13.74
C PHE A 259 10.04 -0.04 -14.94
N SER A 260 10.58 1.14 -15.28
CA SER A 260 11.47 1.32 -16.44
C SER A 260 12.77 0.52 -16.33
N ASN A 261 13.35 0.45 -15.12
CA ASN A 261 14.64 -0.20 -14.87
C ASN A 261 14.50 -1.45 -13.98
N LEU A 262 13.28 -1.95 -13.78
CA LEU A 262 13.03 -3.11 -12.93
C LEU A 262 13.67 -4.36 -13.52
N THR A 263 14.63 -4.96 -12.81
CA THR A 263 15.20 -6.28 -13.16
C THR A 263 14.87 -7.34 -12.11
N LYS A 264 14.75 -6.93 -10.84
CA LYS A 264 14.47 -7.82 -9.72
C LYS A 264 12.97 -8.06 -9.53
N THR A 265 12.47 -9.14 -10.12
CA THR A 265 11.10 -9.64 -9.91
C THR A 265 11.07 -10.80 -8.92
N ARG A 266 9.96 -10.96 -8.21
CA ARG A 266 9.79 -12.00 -7.18
C ARG A 266 8.38 -12.59 -7.21
N MET A 267 8.28 -13.88 -6.90
CA MET A 267 7.02 -14.62 -6.93
C MET A 267 6.03 -14.16 -5.86
N ASP A 268 6.52 -13.87 -4.65
CA ASP A 268 5.71 -13.37 -3.53
C ASP A 268 5.06 -12.02 -3.86
N GLU A 269 5.83 -11.11 -4.48
CA GLU A 269 5.29 -9.84 -4.98
C GLU A 269 4.25 -10.05 -6.09
N SER A 270 4.54 -10.90 -7.08
CA SER A 270 3.61 -11.16 -8.19
C SER A 270 2.29 -11.77 -7.75
N LEU A 271 2.32 -12.73 -6.82
CA LEU A 271 1.11 -13.30 -6.23
C LEU A 271 0.33 -12.26 -5.44
N PHE A 272 1.01 -11.41 -4.66
CA PHE A 272 0.35 -10.34 -3.92
C PHE A 272 -0.28 -9.31 -4.89
N ILE A 273 0.39 -8.93 -5.97
CA ILE A 273 -0.20 -8.00 -6.97
C ILE A 273 -1.53 -8.55 -7.53
N LEU A 274 -1.55 -9.80 -7.96
CA LEU A 274 -2.74 -10.44 -8.55
C LEU A 274 -3.86 -10.63 -7.51
N MET A 275 -3.49 -11.02 -6.30
CA MET A 275 -4.41 -11.17 -5.18
C MET A 275 -5.03 -9.81 -4.78
N LEU A 276 -4.22 -8.74 -4.67
CA LEU A 276 -4.70 -7.38 -4.41
C LEU A 276 -5.68 -6.91 -5.48
N PHE A 277 -5.35 -7.21 -6.74
CA PHE A 277 -6.22 -6.88 -7.86
C PHE A 277 -7.58 -7.56 -7.72
N GLY A 278 -7.60 -8.87 -7.42
CA GLY A 278 -8.83 -9.62 -7.14
C GLY A 278 -9.64 -9.09 -5.97
N VAL A 279 -8.98 -8.84 -4.84
CA VAL A 279 -9.62 -8.31 -3.64
C VAL A 279 -10.23 -6.94 -3.88
N THR A 280 -9.55 -6.07 -4.64
CA THR A 280 -10.08 -4.73 -4.97
C THR A 280 -11.33 -4.82 -5.84
N VAL A 281 -11.31 -5.70 -6.85
CA VAL A 281 -12.48 -5.98 -7.69
C VAL A 281 -13.62 -6.53 -6.83
N PHE A 282 -13.34 -7.46 -5.92
CA PHE A 282 -14.32 -8.02 -5.00
C PHE A 282 -14.96 -6.97 -4.09
N GLN A 283 -14.14 -6.12 -3.44
CA GLN A 283 -14.63 -5.06 -2.58
C GLN A 283 -15.57 -4.09 -3.31
N THR A 284 -15.36 -3.90 -4.62
CA THR A 284 -16.25 -3.09 -5.45
C THR A 284 -17.51 -3.86 -5.83
N LEU A 285 -17.38 -5.15 -6.18
CA LEU A 285 -18.50 -6.03 -6.54
C LEU A 285 -19.51 -6.19 -5.41
N ILE A 286 -19.07 -6.35 -4.16
CA ILE A 286 -19.99 -6.55 -3.03
C ILE A 286 -20.93 -5.36 -2.76
N MET A 287 -20.65 -4.21 -3.36
CA MET A 287 -21.40 -2.97 -3.18
C MET A 287 -22.37 -2.67 -4.32
N ILE A 288 -22.54 -3.57 -5.31
CA ILE A 288 -23.45 -3.36 -6.43
C ILE A 288 -24.67 -4.28 -6.34
N ARG A 289 -25.83 -3.79 -6.79
CA ARG A 289 -27.10 -4.56 -6.78
C ARG A 289 -27.00 -5.93 -7.49
N PRO A 290 -26.38 -6.04 -8.69
CA PRO A 290 -26.26 -7.34 -9.37
C PRO A 290 -25.57 -8.41 -8.53
N TRP A 291 -24.59 -8.03 -7.73
CA TRP A 291 -23.86 -8.97 -6.86
C TRP A 291 -24.72 -9.48 -5.70
N ALA A 292 -25.53 -8.59 -5.10
CA ALA A 292 -26.45 -8.97 -4.03
C ALA A 292 -27.48 -10.00 -4.52
N VAL A 293 -28.03 -9.80 -5.72
CA VAL A 293 -28.94 -10.75 -6.38
C VAL A 293 -28.23 -12.07 -6.67
N PHE A 294 -27.06 -12.03 -7.31
CA PHE A 294 -26.27 -13.23 -7.59
C PHE A 294 -25.96 -14.05 -6.34
N THR A 295 -25.53 -13.39 -5.26
CA THR A 295 -25.21 -14.07 -4.00
C THR A 295 -26.45 -14.75 -3.41
N ARG A 296 -27.61 -14.06 -3.45
CA ARG A 296 -28.89 -14.62 -2.99
C ARG A 296 -29.30 -15.85 -3.78
N ASP A 297 -29.26 -15.76 -5.11
CA ASP A 297 -29.73 -16.84 -5.97
C ASP A 297 -28.77 -18.06 -5.87
N LEU A 298 -27.47 -17.81 -5.72
CA LEU A 298 -26.46 -18.85 -5.48
C LEU A 298 -26.69 -19.58 -4.15
N MET A 299 -27.06 -18.85 -3.09
CA MET A 299 -27.41 -19.46 -1.80
C MET A 299 -28.61 -20.38 -1.91
N ILE A 300 -29.67 -19.93 -2.60
CA ILE A 300 -30.89 -20.73 -2.81
C ILE A 300 -30.57 -21.98 -3.63
N TYR A 301 -29.76 -21.85 -4.69
CA TYR A 301 -29.43 -22.96 -5.58
C TYR A 301 -28.56 -24.03 -4.91
N ILE A 302 -27.54 -23.63 -4.15
CA ILE A 302 -26.61 -24.56 -3.50
C ILE A 302 -27.21 -25.13 -2.19
N GLY A 303 -28.17 -24.43 -1.58
CA GLY A 303 -28.70 -24.78 -0.26
C GLY A 303 -27.68 -24.60 0.87
N ALA A 304 -26.68 -23.74 0.68
CA ALA A 304 -25.63 -23.46 1.67
C ALA A 304 -25.98 -22.23 2.52
N SER A 305 -25.39 -22.15 3.72
CA SER A 305 -25.55 -20.98 4.59
C SER A 305 -24.95 -19.71 3.98
N TYR A 306 -25.49 -18.55 4.40
CA TYR A 306 -25.04 -17.23 3.96
C TYR A 306 -23.54 -17.02 4.12
N ASP A 307 -23.01 -17.40 5.28
CA ASP A 307 -21.59 -17.25 5.61
C ASP A 307 -20.70 -18.14 4.76
N THR A 308 -21.16 -19.36 4.45
CA THR A 308 -20.40 -20.29 3.61
C THR A 308 -20.28 -19.75 2.19
N VAL A 309 -21.38 -19.27 1.60
CA VAL A 309 -21.35 -18.70 0.25
C VAL A 309 -20.46 -17.45 0.20
N ARG A 310 -20.55 -16.57 1.20
CA ARG A 310 -19.69 -15.37 1.30
C ARG A 310 -18.21 -15.72 1.41
N PHE A 311 -17.85 -16.70 2.23
CA PHE A 311 -16.47 -17.17 2.35
C PHE A 311 -15.95 -17.72 1.01
N VAL A 312 -16.71 -18.60 0.36
CA VAL A 312 -16.34 -19.18 -0.93
C VAL A 312 -16.16 -18.10 -1.99
N LEU A 313 -17.08 -17.15 -2.09
CA LEU A 313 -16.98 -16.04 -3.05
C LEU A 313 -15.77 -15.14 -2.78
N PHE A 314 -15.45 -14.86 -1.51
CA PHE A 314 -14.26 -14.10 -1.15
C PHE A 314 -12.97 -14.82 -1.59
N ILE A 315 -12.80 -16.09 -1.21
CA ILE A 315 -11.61 -16.87 -1.61
C ILE A 315 -11.52 -17.00 -3.12
N THR A 316 -12.66 -17.25 -3.77
CA THR A 316 -12.76 -17.35 -5.23
C THR A 316 -12.28 -16.05 -5.89
N SER A 317 -12.66 -14.89 -5.36
CA SER A 317 -12.23 -13.60 -5.90
C SER A 317 -10.73 -13.33 -5.75
N ALA A 318 -10.10 -13.84 -4.69
CA ALA A 318 -8.65 -13.73 -4.49
C ALA A 318 -7.86 -14.69 -5.40
N VAL A 319 -8.41 -15.86 -5.70
CA VAL A 319 -7.73 -16.92 -6.46
C VAL A 319 -7.97 -16.83 -7.98
N ILE A 320 -9.16 -16.45 -8.41
CA ILE A 320 -9.54 -16.40 -9.85
C ILE A 320 -8.56 -15.57 -10.68
N PRO A 321 -8.18 -14.33 -10.30
CA PRO A 321 -7.26 -13.53 -11.11
C PRO A 321 -5.91 -14.19 -11.27
N ILE A 322 -5.44 -14.92 -10.25
CA ILE A 322 -4.18 -15.69 -10.30
C ILE A 322 -4.31 -16.85 -11.27
N LEU A 323 -5.43 -17.59 -11.26
CA LEU A 323 -5.67 -18.71 -12.16
C LEU A 323 -5.79 -18.24 -13.62
N ILE A 324 -6.61 -17.23 -13.89
CA ILE A 324 -6.78 -16.65 -15.23
C ILE A 324 -5.43 -16.13 -15.73
N TYR A 325 -4.70 -15.37 -14.90
CA TYR A 325 -3.38 -14.88 -15.27
C TYR A 325 -2.38 -16.02 -15.52
N SER A 326 -2.44 -17.11 -14.75
CA SER A 326 -1.58 -18.29 -14.97
C SER A 326 -1.86 -18.95 -16.32
N ILE A 327 -3.13 -19.05 -16.73
CA ILE A 327 -3.53 -19.53 -18.06
C ILE A 327 -3.00 -18.60 -19.15
N VAL A 328 -3.15 -17.28 -18.98
CA VAL A 328 -2.64 -16.27 -19.90
C VAL A 328 -1.12 -16.40 -20.09
N ILE A 329 -0.37 -16.61 -19.00
CA ILE A 329 1.07 -16.81 -19.05
C ILE A 329 1.44 -18.16 -19.68
N ALA A 330 0.62 -19.21 -19.49
CA ALA A 330 0.82 -20.48 -20.19
C ALA A 330 0.68 -20.30 -21.71
N VAL A 331 -0.30 -19.52 -22.17
CA VAL A 331 -0.44 -19.14 -23.59
C VAL A 331 0.76 -18.34 -24.08
N SER A 332 1.22 -17.32 -23.34
CA SER A 332 2.45 -16.59 -23.68
C SER A 332 3.68 -17.50 -23.77
N LYS A 333 3.77 -18.52 -22.92
CA LYS A 333 4.84 -19.53 -22.99
C LYS A 333 4.75 -20.40 -24.25
N LEU A 334 3.54 -20.76 -24.70
CA LEU A 334 3.38 -21.50 -25.97
C LEU A 334 3.88 -20.67 -27.17
N LEU A 335 3.73 -19.35 -27.12
CA LEU A 335 4.27 -18.43 -28.14
C LEU A 335 5.79 -18.26 -28.05
N ASN A 336 6.41 -18.57 -26.91
CA ASN A 336 7.86 -18.59 -26.75
C ASN A 336 8.33 -19.71 -25.80
N PRO A 337 8.42 -20.97 -26.30
CA PRO A 337 8.69 -22.14 -25.46
C PRO A 337 10.05 -22.12 -24.74
N LYS A 338 11.01 -21.33 -25.24
CA LYS A 338 12.36 -21.21 -24.68
C LYS A 338 12.39 -20.49 -23.34
N THR A 339 11.34 -19.74 -23.00
CA THR A 339 11.29 -18.99 -21.73
C THR A 339 10.60 -19.75 -20.61
N SER A 340 11.12 -19.57 -19.39
CA SER A 340 10.52 -20.20 -18.21
C SER A 340 9.20 -19.52 -17.84
N PHE A 341 8.21 -20.33 -17.41
CA PHE A 341 6.91 -19.83 -16.94
C PHE A 341 7.08 -18.82 -15.81
N LYS A 342 7.95 -19.12 -14.84
CA LYS A 342 8.21 -18.25 -13.68
C LYS A 342 8.74 -16.87 -14.10
N TYR A 343 9.60 -16.82 -15.11
CA TYR A 343 10.16 -15.56 -15.60
C TYR A 343 9.07 -14.69 -16.26
N LEU A 344 8.22 -15.28 -17.10
CA LEU A 344 7.06 -14.60 -17.70
C LEU A 344 6.06 -14.14 -16.62
N PHE A 345 5.69 -15.05 -15.72
CA PHE A 345 4.72 -14.82 -14.65
C PHE A 345 5.15 -13.64 -13.78
N THR A 346 6.40 -13.69 -13.28
CA THR A 346 6.91 -12.66 -12.38
C THR A 346 7.26 -11.35 -13.08
N GLY A 347 7.61 -11.41 -14.37
CA GLY A 347 7.85 -10.22 -15.20
C GLY A 347 6.57 -9.42 -15.39
N TYR A 348 5.59 -10.01 -16.06
CA TYR A 348 4.38 -9.28 -16.46
C TYR A 348 3.44 -8.92 -15.31
N ALA A 349 3.53 -9.57 -14.14
CA ALA A 349 2.61 -9.26 -13.02
C ALA A 349 2.76 -7.80 -12.56
N TYR A 350 3.96 -7.23 -12.66
CA TYR A 350 4.21 -5.83 -12.30
C TYR A 350 3.49 -4.83 -13.22
N SER A 351 3.15 -5.21 -14.46
CA SER A 351 2.37 -4.33 -15.33
C SER A 351 0.92 -4.17 -14.88
N ILE A 352 0.44 -4.98 -13.92
CA ILE A 352 -0.93 -4.91 -13.39
C ILE A 352 -1.04 -3.88 -12.25
N ILE A 353 0.09 -3.51 -11.62
CA ILE A 353 0.10 -2.56 -10.49
C ILE A 353 -0.64 -1.25 -10.79
N PRO A 354 -0.38 -0.53 -11.90
CA PRO A 354 -1.05 0.75 -12.16
C PRO A 354 -2.56 0.60 -12.27
N MET A 355 -3.04 -0.45 -12.93
CA MET A 355 -4.47 -0.75 -13.01
C MET A 355 -5.06 -1.02 -11.63
N GLY A 356 -4.41 -1.88 -10.83
CA GLY A 356 -4.89 -2.21 -9.49
C GLY A 356 -4.90 -1.00 -8.55
N LEU A 357 -3.84 -0.19 -8.56
CA LEU A 357 -3.74 1.04 -7.78
C LEU A 357 -4.85 2.03 -8.16
N LEU A 358 -5.05 2.29 -9.45
CA LEU A 358 -6.02 3.28 -9.89
C LEU A 358 -7.47 2.79 -9.76
N MET A 359 -7.72 1.48 -9.88
CA MET A 359 -9.01 0.90 -9.48
C MET A 359 -9.25 1.06 -7.99
N HIS A 360 -8.25 0.77 -7.16
CA HIS A 360 -8.37 0.92 -5.70
C HIS A 360 -8.59 2.37 -5.31
N LEU A 361 -7.88 3.31 -5.94
CA LEU A 361 -8.09 4.74 -5.75
C LEU A 361 -9.50 5.15 -6.21
N SER A 362 -9.93 4.75 -7.41
CA SER A 362 -11.27 5.06 -7.93
C SER A 362 -12.38 4.62 -6.97
N HIS A 363 -12.28 3.42 -6.43
CA HIS A 363 -13.23 2.91 -5.44
C HIS A 363 -13.27 3.77 -4.16
N ASN A 364 -12.11 4.02 -3.54
CA ASN A 364 -12.04 4.77 -2.28
C ASN A 364 -12.32 6.27 -2.45
N LEU A 365 -12.01 6.83 -3.63
CA LEU A 365 -12.24 8.24 -3.92
C LEU A 365 -13.72 8.60 -3.81
N ARG A 366 -14.62 7.68 -4.17
CA ARG A 366 -16.06 7.89 -4.00
C ARG A 366 -16.45 8.01 -2.53
N HIS A 367 -15.99 7.11 -1.67
CA HIS A 367 -16.21 7.21 -0.21
C HIS A 367 -15.67 8.52 0.35
N LEU A 368 -14.46 8.91 -0.06
CA LEU A 368 -13.85 10.16 0.40
C LEU A 368 -14.67 11.40 -0.01
N LEU A 369 -15.21 11.42 -1.23
CA LEU A 369 -15.93 12.59 -1.77
C LEU A 369 -17.41 12.62 -1.37
N GLU A 370 -18.04 11.47 -1.18
CA GLU A 370 -19.45 11.35 -0.77
C GLU A 370 -19.61 11.42 0.75
N GLU A 371 -18.78 10.68 1.49
CA GLU A 371 -18.94 10.46 2.94
C GLU A 371 -17.89 11.23 3.77
N GLY A 372 -16.80 11.70 3.15
CA GLY A 372 -15.67 12.31 3.86
C GLY A 372 -16.01 13.61 4.60
N THR A 373 -17.05 14.34 4.20
CA THR A 373 -17.51 15.53 4.94
C THR A 373 -18.10 15.19 6.30
N GLY A 374 -18.50 13.93 6.54
CA GLY A 374 -18.95 13.43 7.83
C GLY A 374 -17.92 13.56 8.95
N ILE A 375 -16.64 13.79 8.63
CA ILE A 375 -15.62 14.08 9.65
C ILE A 375 -15.87 15.40 10.40
N ILE A 376 -16.53 16.39 9.76
CA ILE A 376 -16.73 17.73 10.32
C ILE A 376 -17.57 17.72 11.62
N PRO A 377 -18.79 17.13 11.65
CA PRO A 377 -19.57 17.08 12.89
C PRO A 377 -18.91 16.19 13.95
N VAL A 378 -18.24 15.13 13.52
CA VAL A 378 -17.62 14.15 14.42
C VAL A 378 -16.34 14.69 15.08
N LEU A 379 -15.67 15.68 14.49
CA LEU A 379 -14.58 16.40 15.18
C LEU A 379 -15.10 17.34 16.28
N SER A 380 -16.31 17.88 16.15
CA SER A 380 -16.95 18.67 17.21
C SER A 380 -17.50 17.83 18.35
N ASP A 381 -17.99 16.62 18.06
CA ASP A 381 -18.47 15.66 19.05
C ASP A 381 -17.84 14.25 18.86
N PRO A 382 -16.54 14.09 19.19
CA PRO A 382 -15.78 12.86 18.88
C PRO A 382 -16.28 11.61 19.61
N PHE A 383 -16.92 11.78 20.76
CA PHE A 383 -17.51 10.68 21.53
C PHE A 383 -19.02 10.59 21.36
N GLY A 384 -19.66 11.64 20.85
CA GLY A 384 -21.10 11.69 20.75
C GLY A 384 -21.79 11.98 22.08
N PHE A 385 -21.14 12.73 22.96
CA PHE A 385 -21.64 13.10 24.28
C PHE A 385 -22.47 14.40 24.25
N GLY A 386 -22.76 14.93 23.06
CA GLY A 386 -23.41 16.23 22.89
C GLY A 386 -22.42 17.39 22.99
N TRP A 387 -21.12 17.15 22.77
CA TRP A 387 -20.14 18.21 22.70
C TRP A 387 -20.30 19.04 21.42
N ASP A 388 -19.78 20.25 21.45
CA ASP A 388 -19.72 21.11 20.26
C ASP A 388 -18.44 21.94 20.25
N ILE A 389 -17.29 21.25 20.22
CA ILE A 389 -15.98 21.87 20.41
C ILE A 389 -15.70 22.96 19.37
N PHE A 390 -16.21 22.79 18.13
CA PHE A 390 -15.98 23.71 17.02
C PHE A 390 -17.26 24.37 16.49
N GLY A 391 -18.42 24.20 17.13
CA GLY A 391 -19.68 24.78 16.64
C GLY A 391 -20.28 24.04 15.43
N THR A 392 -19.92 22.78 15.21
CA THR A 392 -20.26 22.01 14.01
C THR A 392 -20.95 20.67 14.27
N SER A 393 -21.24 20.30 15.52
CA SER A 393 -21.81 18.98 15.84
C SER A 393 -23.18 18.73 15.19
N GLY A 394 -23.97 19.78 14.97
CA GLY A 394 -25.27 19.72 14.28
C GLY A 394 -25.20 19.77 12.75
N ASN A 395 -24.01 19.94 12.16
CA ASN A 395 -23.87 20.09 10.72
C ASN A 395 -24.09 18.76 10.00
N MET A 396 -24.91 18.78 8.94
CA MET A 396 -25.05 17.69 7.97
C MET A 396 -24.47 18.14 6.63
N PRO A 397 -23.14 18.17 6.49
CA PRO A 397 -22.52 18.68 5.27
C PRO A 397 -22.86 17.79 4.07
N ALA A 398 -23.17 18.41 2.95
CA ALA A 398 -23.39 17.72 1.69
C ALA A 398 -22.10 17.03 1.19
N PRO A 399 -22.21 16.06 0.26
CA PRO A 399 -21.07 15.54 -0.49
C PRO A 399 -20.21 16.64 -1.13
N LEU A 400 -18.91 16.42 -1.26
CA LEU A 400 -18.00 17.37 -1.91
C LEU A 400 -18.27 17.51 -3.41
N LEU A 401 -18.64 16.41 -4.08
CA LEU A 401 -18.94 16.37 -5.50
C LEU A 401 -20.19 15.54 -5.76
N TYR A 402 -20.87 15.82 -6.88
CA TYR A 402 -22.01 15.06 -7.35
C TYR A 402 -21.58 13.72 -7.99
N ASN A 403 -22.46 12.72 -7.91
CA ASN A 403 -22.19 11.34 -8.37
C ASN A 403 -21.67 11.25 -9.80
N ASN A 404 -22.20 12.06 -10.73
CA ASN A 404 -21.77 12.05 -12.14
C ASN A 404 -20.32 12.53 -12.31
N THR A 405 -19.91 13.55 -11.53
CA THR A 405 -18.54 14.06 -11.53
C THR A 405 -17.57 13.04 -10.94
N ILE A 406 -17.99 12.37 -9.86
CA ILE A 406 -17.19 11.30 -9.25
C ILE A 406 -16.98 10.16 -10.25
N LEU A 407 -18.04 9.71 -10.93
CA LEU A 407 -17.94 8.65 -11.95
C LEU A 407 -17.00 9.04 -13.10
N LEU A 408 -17.06 10.28 -13.58
CA LEU A 408 -16.15 10.79 -14.60
C LEU A 408 -14.68 10.70 -14.15
N ILE A 409 -14.39 11.11 -12.91
CA ILE A 409 -13.04 11.04 -12.35
C ILE A 409 -12.60 9.57 -12.21
N GLN A 410 -13.48 8.70 -11.72
CA GLN A 410 -13.19 7.26 -11.59
C GLN A 410 -12.84 6.63 -12.95
N TRP A 411 -13.60 6.92 -14.00
CA TRP A 411 -13.29 6.45 -15.35
C TRP A 411 -11.97 7.01 -15.88
N LEU A 412 -11.71 8.30 -15.68
CA LEU A 412 -10.45 8.93 -16.09
C LEU A 412 -9.24 8.25 -15.40
N LEU A 413 -9.33 7.96 -14.11
CA LEU A 413 -8.31 7.20 -13.39
C LEU A 413 -8.13 5.79 -13.97
N MET A 414 -9.21 5.11 -14.36
CA MET A 414 -9.13 3.81 -15.03
C MET A 414 -8.43 3.89 -16.39
N PHE A 415 -8.71 4.93 -17.19
CA PHE A 415 -8.02 5.17 -18.48
C PHE A 415 -6.52 5.43 -18.28
N ILE A 416 -6.14 6.18 -17.24
CA ILE A 416 -4.74 6.36 -16.88
C ILE A 416 -4.12 5.02 -16.48
N GLY A 417 -4.83 4.22 -15.67
CA GLY A 417 -4.37 2.91 -15.19
C GLY A 417 -4.09 1.92 -16.31
N VAL A 418 -5.01 1.82 -17.28
CA VAL A 418 -4.81 0.98 -18.46
C VAL A 418 -3.65 1.47 -19.32
N GLY A 419 -3.52 2.78 -19.53
CA GLY A 419 -2.43 3.38 -20.31
C GLY A 419 -1.05 3.04 -19.74
N PHE A 420 -0.85 3.23 -18.42
CA PHE A 420 0.40 2.88 -17.75
C PHE A 420 0.65 1.36 -17.76
N SER A 421 -0.39 0.55 -17.51
CA SER A 421 -0.27 -0.91 -17.50
C SER A 421 0.19 -1.46 -18.85
N ILE A 422 -0.37 -0.93 -19.94
CA ILE A 422 0.03 -1.29 -21.31
C ILE A 422 1.46 -0.86 -21.61
N SER A 423 1.81 0.39 -21.28
CA SER A 423 3.16 0.93 -21.50
C SER A 423 4.23 0.11 -20.77
N ILE A 424 3.98 -0.22 -19.50
CA ILE A 424 4.89 -1.04 -18.69
C ILE A 424 5.00 -2.45 -19.26
N GLY A 425 3.88 -3.07 -19.63
CA GLY A 425 3.85 -4.40 -20.23
C GLY A 425 4.66 -4.48 -21.52
N LYS A 426 4.50 -3.52 -22.42
CA LYS A 426 5.31 -3.39 -23.65
C LYS A 426 6.80 -3.19 -23.34
N ASN A 427 7.15 -2.37 -22.35
CA ASN A 427 8.55 -2.16 -21.97
C ASN A 427 9.18 -3.41 -21.33
N ILE A 428 8.41 -4.21 -20.60
CA ILE A 428 8.85 -5.53 -20.10
C ILE A 428 9.08 -6.47 -21.29
N SER A 429 8.13 -6.57 -22.23
CA SER A 429 8.25 -7.38 -23.44
C SER A 429 9.48 -7.01 -24.28
N LYS A 430 9.69 -5.70 -24.52
CA LYS A 430 10.86 -5.18 -25.24
C LYS A 430 12.18 -5.62 -24.61
N ARG A 431 12.29 -5.59 -23.28
CA ARG A 431 13.49 -6.02 -22.56
C ARG A 431 13.70 -7.53 -22.60
N MET A 432 12.63 -8.31 -22.49
CA MET A 432 12.70 -9.77 -22.48
C MET A 432 12.91 -10.36 -23.87
N PHE A 433 12.33 -9.75 -24.91
CA PHE A 433 12.20 -10.32 -26.25
C PHE A 433 12.60 -9.38 -27.40
N ARG A 434 13.33 -8.30 -27.12
CA ARG A 434 13.80 -7.31 -28.13
C ARG A 434 12.69 -6.75 -29.03
N GLY A 435 11.48 -6.61 -28.51
CA GLY A 435 10.34 -5.98 -29.20
C GLY A 435 9.36 -6.94 -29.88
N ASN A 436 9.47 -8.26 -29.66
CA ASN A 436 8.43 -9.19 -30.07
C ASN A 436 7.20 -9.08 -29.13
N ASP A 437 6.24 -8.24 -29.52
CA ASP A 437 5.02 -7.99 -28.74
C ASP A 437 4.01 -9.15 -28.79
N SER A 438 4.20 -10.16 -29.63
CA SER A 438 3.30 -11.33 -29.69
C SER A 438 3.25 -12.09 -28.36
N VAL A 439 4.36 -12.15 -27.61
CA VAL A 439 4.41 -12.81 -26.30
C VAL A 439 3.62 -12.03 -25.24
N TYR A 440 3.51 -10.71 -25.40
CA TYR A 440 2.76 -9.83 -24.52
C TYR A 440 1.26 -9.79 -24.84
N PHE A 441 0.86 -10.11 -26.08
CA PHE A 441 -0.53 -10.01 -26.52
C PHE A 441 -1.55 -10.71 -25.59
N PRO A 442 -1.33 -11.95 -25.09
CA PRO A 442 -2.26 -12.56 -24.13
C PRO A 442 -2.44 -11.74 -22.84
N VAL A 443 -1.37 -11.14 -22.33
CA VAL A 443 -1.40 -10.28 -21.13
C VAL A 443 -2.11 -8.96 -21.43
N LEU A 444 -1.93 -8.40 -22.63
CA LEU A 444 -2.66 -7.22 -23.07
C LEU A 444 -4.18 -7.47 -23.07
N VAL A 445 -4.62 -8.60 -23.62
CA VAL A 445 -6.04 -8.99 -23.62
C VAL A 445 -6.57 -9.12 -22.20
N TYR A 446 -5.82 -9.76 -21.30
CA TYR A 446 -6.17 -9.83 -19.87
C TYR A 446 -6.38 -8.44 -19.26
N VAL A 447 -5.43 -7.52 -19.45
CA VAL A 447 -5.52 -6.15 -18.93
C VAL A 447 -6.75 -5.41 -19.49
N LEU A 448 -7.05 -5.55 -20.78
CA LEU A 448 -8.20 -4.92 -21.43
C LEU A 448 -9.54 -5.49 -20.98
N LEU A 449 -9.65 -6.81 -20.81
CA LEU A 449 -10.86 -7.45 -20.31
C LEU A 449 -11.20 -6.97 -18.91
N PHE A 450 -10.20 -6.95 -18.01
CA PHE A 450 -10.41 -6.44 -16.66
C PHE A 450 -10.67 -4.93 -16.65
N PHE A 451 -10.06 -4.15 -17.54
CA PHE A 451 -10.37 -2.72 -17.68
C PHE A 451 -11.85 -2.49 -17.98
N VAL A 452 -12.39 -3.16 -19.01
CA VAL A 452 -13.81 -3.07 -19.40
C VAL A 452 -14.71 -3.52 -18.25
N PHE A 453 -14.35 -4.62 -17.58
CA PHE A 453 -15.10 -5.12 -16.42
C PHE A 453 -15.15 -4.10 -15.27
N ASN A 454 -14.02 -3.47 -14.94
CA ASN A 454 -13.97 -2.45 -13.89
C ASN A 454 -14.76 -1.18 -14.26
N LEU A 455 -14.75 -0.76 -15.53
CA LEU A 455 -15.61 0.36 -15.99
C LEU A 455 -17.10 0.02 -15.79
N TRP A 456 -17.50 -1.20 -16.14
CA TRP A 456 -18.87 -1.67 -15.94
C TRP A 456 -19.25 -1.67 -14.46
N ILE A 457 -18.39 -2.20 -13.57
CA ILE A 457 -18.65 -2.24 -12.12
C ILE A 457 -18.83 -0.82 -11.58
N LEU A 458 -17.92 0.10 -11.90
CA LEU A 458 -17.97 1.48 -11.41
C LEU A 458 -19.22 2.24 -11.90
N GLY A 459 -19.73 1.89 -13.08
CA GLY A 459 -20.98 2.44 -13.62
C GLY A 459 -22.26 1.88 -12.99
N GLN A 460 -22.18 0.85 -12.14
CA GLN A 460 -23.37 0.31 -11.46
C GLN A 460 -23.81 1.21 -10.30
N PRO A 461 -25.12 1.26 -10.00
CA PRO A 461 -25.61 1.94 -8.81
C PRO A 461 -25.10 1.22 -7.55
N ILE A 462 -24.39 1.97 -6.71
CA ILE A 462 -23.84 1.47 -5.46
C ILE A 462 -24.95 1.37 -4.41
N MET A 463 -24.93 0.27 -3.68
CA MET A 463 -25.58 0.11 -2.39
C MET A 463 -24.53 0.48 -1.34
N HIS A 464 -24.73 1.60 -0.65
CA HIS A 464 -23.87 1.94 0.48
C HIS A 464 -23.95 0.79 1.50
N LYS A 465 -22.83 0.48 2.17
CA LYS A 465 -22.76 -0.59 3.18
C LYS A 465 -23.57 -0.26 4.46
N HIS A 466 -24.33 0.84 4.47
CA HIS A 466 -25.04 1.38 5.63
C HIS A 466 -26.55 1.15 5.54
#